data_AF-A0AA42R3J7-F1
#
_entry.id   AF-A0AA42R3J7-F1
#
_cell.length_a   1.000
_cell.length_b   1.000
_cell.length_c   1.000
_cell.angle_alpha   90.00
_cell.angle_beta   90.00
_cell.angle_gamma   90.00
#
_symmetry.space_group_name_H-M   'P 1'
#
loop_
_entity.id
_entity.type
_entity.pdbx_description
1 polymer ?
#
loop_
_entity_poly.entity_id
_entity_poly.type
_entity_poly.pdbx_seq_one_letter_code
_entity_poly.pdbx_strand_id
1 'polypeptide(L)'
;NITLFILSEIVKIGSLIFVMKKWDAGDGVNKLLPLTERDYIERALTLAQKRYAEINGKYPREPILHMYDEIVQQLRILKKIVIKNKADKSVLKRMTFGIYAVREFENSDELFFERLTEAWYIADQRLRGVKVKLPHEVDPDYVQKQCVLAEKYPDEF
;
A
#
# COMPACT_ATOMS: atom_id res chain seq x y z
N ASN A 1 32.07 0.18 -22.05
CA ASN A 1 30.90 -0.15 -21.20
C ASN A 1 30.04 1.05 -20.81
N ILE A 2 30.51 2.30 -20.90
CA ILE A 2 29.72 3.51 -20.61
C ILE A 2 28.55 3.68 -21.59
N THR A 3 28.72 3.30 -22.85
CA THR A 3 27.70 3.38 -23.90
C THR A 3 26.48 2.51 -23.61
N LEU A 4 26.67 1.31 -23.07
CA LEU A 4 25.58 0.40 -22.69
C LEU A 4 24.77 0.92 -21.49
N PHE A 5 25.44 1.59 -20.53
CA PHE A 5 24.77 2.21 -19.39
C PHE A 5 23.88 3.39 -19.82
N ILE A 6 24.40 4.27 -20.68
CA ILE A 6 23.66 5.42 -21.22
C ILE A 6 22.44 4.96 -22.03
N LEU A 7 22.60 3.92 -22.87
CA LEU A 7 21.49 3.32 -23.62
C LEU A 7 20.41 2.75 -22.69
N SER A 8 20.80 2.10 -21.60
CA SER A 8 19.83 1.55 -20.64
C SER A 8 19.01 2.63 -19.92
N GLU A 9 19.63 3.76 -19.57
CA GLU A 9 18.93 4.88 -18.93
C GLU A 9 18.01 5.62 -19.91
N ILE A 10 18.42 5.80 -21.17
CA ILE A 10 17.57 6.41 -22.21
C ILE A 10 16.32 5.55 -22.47
N VAL A 11 16.46 4.22 -22.48
CA VAL A 11 15.30 3.31 -22.64
C VAL A 11 14.36 3.42 -21.43
N LYS A 12 14.89 3.48 -20.20
CA LYS A 12 14.07 3.69 -19.00
C LYS A 12 13.31 5.01 -19.05
N ILE A 13 13.98 6.11 -19.43
CA ILE A 13 13.36 7.44 -19.57
C ILE A 13 12.29 7.41 -20.67
N GLY A 14 12.56 6.77 -21.81
CA GLY A 14 11.60 6.61 -22.91
C GLY A 14 10.35 5.82 -22.50
N SER A 15 10.53 4.72 -21.76
CA SER A 15 9.42 3.98 -21.15
C SER A 15 8.65 4.84 -20.15
N LEU A 16 9.33 5.61 -19.29
CA LEU A 16 8.68 6.49 -18.32
C LEU A 16 7.82 7.56 -18.99
N ILE A 17 8.35 8.21 -20.03
CA ILE A 17 7.62 9.24 -20.80
C ILE A 17 6.43 8.62 -21.54
N PHE A 18 6.60 7.43 -22.11
CA PHE A 18 5.52 6.72 -22.78
C PHE A 18 4.40 6.30 -21.80
N VAL A 19 4.77 5.86 -20.59
CA VAL A 19 3.85 5.50 -19.51
C VAL A 19 3.07 6.74 -19.03
N MET A 20 3.77 7.85 -18.76
CA MET A 20 3.12 9.11 -18.37
C MET A 20 2.14 9.58 -19.45
N LYS A 21 2.54 9.52 -20.73
CA LYS A 21 1.70 9.95 -21.87
C LYS A 21 0.48 9.04 -22.11
N LYS A 22 0.55 7.75 -21.76
CA LYS A 22 -0.62 6.85 -21.77
C LYS A 22 -1.60 7.15 -20.65
N TRP A 23 -1.11 7.65 -19.51
CA TRP A 23 -1.92 7.97 -18.33
C TRP A 23 -2.47 9.41 -18.33
N ASP A 24 -1.86 10.32 -19.10
CA ASP A 24 -2.37 11.68 -19.38
C ASP A 24 -3.75 11.68 -20.07
N ALA A 25 -4.23 10.53 -20.55
CA ALA A 25 -5.55 10.36 -21.10
C ALA A 25 -6.62 10.12 -20.01
N GLY A 26 -6.76 11.04 -19.04
CA GLY A 26 -7.96 11.25 -18.21
C GLY A 26 -8.50 10.12 -17.30
N ASP A 27 -8.52 8.86 -17.72
CA ASP A 27 -9.18 7.73 -17.06
C ASP A 27 -8.34 7.10 -15.94
N GLY A 28 -7.01 7.07 -16.09
CA GLY A 28 -6.12 6.45 -15.10
C GLY A 28 -6.01 7.26 -13.81
N VAL A 29 -5.79 8.58 -13.95
CA VAL A 29 -5.61 9.50 -12.80
C VAL A 29 -6.91 9.64 -11.98
N ASN A 30 -8.08 9.61 -12.63
CA ASN A 30 -9.39 9.62 -11.98
C ASN A 30 -9.67 8.36 -11.14
N LYS A 31 -8.98 7.24 -11.39
CA LYS A 31 -9.08 6.01 -10.59
C LYS A 31 -8.14 6.04 -9.37
N LEU A 32 -7.09 6.86 -9.42
CA LEU A 32 -6.10 6.97 -8.37
C LEU A 32 -6.45 7.99 -7.29
N LEU A 33 -7.26 9.01 -7.61
CA LEU A 33 -7.67 10.09 -6.73
C LEU A 33 -9.09 10.61 -7.09
N PRO A 34 -9.82 11.23 -6.15
CA PRO A 34 -9.45 11.46 -4.76
C PRO A 34 -9.61 10.19 -3.91
N LEU A 35 -8.67 9.98 -2.98
CA LEU A 35 -8.75 8.90 -1.99
C LEU A 35 -9.11 9.46 -0.62
N THR A 36 -9.77 8.64 0.17
CA THR A 36 -10.05 8.90 1.58
C THR A 36 -9.21 7.98 2.48
N GLU A 37 -9.16 8.27 3.78
CA GLU A 37 -8.51 7.38 4.76
C GLU A 37 -9.02 5.94 4.66
N ARG A 38 -10.33 5.78 4.42
CA ARG A 38 -10.97 4.48 4.28
C ARG A 38 -10.44 3.73 3.07
N ASP A 39 -10.18 4.40 1.96
CA ASP A 39 -9.75 3.75 0.72
C ASP A 39 -8.35 3.16 0.84
N TYR A 40 -7.43 3.86 1.51
CA TYR A 40 -6.09 3.33 1.82
C TYR A 40 -6.15 2.07 2.69
N ILE A 41 -6.97 2.11 3.74
CA ILE A 41 -7.15 0.96 4.63
C ILE A 41 -7.83 -0.20 3.88
N GLU A 42 -8.78 0.10 2.99
CA GLU A 42 -9.46 -0.92 2.20
C GLU A 42 -8.53 -1.61 1.21
N ARG A 43 -7.69 -0.85 0.50
CA ARG A 43 -6.68 -1.41 -0.41
C ARG A 43 -5.73 -2.34 0.33
N ALA A 44 -5.23 -1.93 1.48
CA ALA A 44 -4.40 -2.77 2.35
C ALA A 44 -5.15 -4.02 2.83
N LEU A 45 -6.40 -3.88 3.25
CA LEU A 45 -7.20 -4.99 3.76
C LEU A 45 -7.52 -6.03 2.68
N THR A 46 -7.89 -5.58 1.47
CA THR A 46 -8.17 -6.46 0.34
C THR A 46 -6.91 -7.26 -0.02
N LEU A 47 -5.75 -6.60 -0.11
CA LEU A 47 -4.50 -7.30 -0.42
C LEU A 47 -4.07 -8.25 0.70
N ALA A 48 -4.22 -7.85 1.97
CA ALA A 48 -3.96 -8.73 3.11
C ALA A 48 -4.84 -9.99 3.11
N GLN A 49 -6.13 -9.85 2.76
CA GLN A 49 -7.04 -10.99 2.63
C GLN A 49 -6.65 -11.91 1.48
N LYS A 50 -6.22 -11.35 0.35
CA LYS A 50 -5.73 -12.11 -0.80
C LYS A 50 -4.49 -12.92 -0.41
N ARG A 51 -3.49 -12.28 0.19
CA ARG A 51 -2.27 -12.96 0.66
C ARG A 51 -2.55 -14.01 1.73
N TYR A 52 -3.43 -13.72 2.69
CA TYR A 52 -3.89 -14.71 3.66
C TYR A 52 -4.48 -15.94 2.97
N ALA A 53 -5.37 -15.77 1.99
CA ALA A 53 -5.98 -16.88 1.26
C ALA A 53 -4.94 -17.71 0.47
N GLU A 54 -3.98 -17.04 -0.18
CA GLU A 54 -2.88 -17.68 -0.91
C GLU A 54 -2.00 -18.54 0.02
N ILE A 55 -1.61 -17.99 1.18
CA ILE A 55 -0.79 -18.70 2.16
C ILE A 55 -1.58 -19.81 2.83
N ASN A 56 -2.85 -19.59 3.18
CA ASN A 56 -3.69 -20.64 3.76
C ASN A 56 -3.87 -21.83 2.80
N GLY A 57 -4.00 -21.56 1.50
CA GLY A 57 -4.10 -22.61 0.48
C GLY A 57 -2.83 -23.44 0.31
N LYS A 58 -1.65 -22.81 0.45
CA LYS A 58 -0.35 -23.48 0.29
C LYS A 58 0.17 -24.10 1.58
N TYR A 59 -0.05 -23.42 2.71
CA TYR A 59 0.62 -23.62 3.99
C TYR A 59 -0.33 -23.43 5.19
N PRO A 60 -1.43 -24.21 5.30
CA PRO A 60 -2.52 -23.96 6.26
C PRO A 60 -2.15 -24.11 7.74
N ARG A 61 -0.97 -24.65 8.05
CA ARG A 61 -0.51 -24.92 9.43
C ARG A 61 0.80 -24.23 9.76
N GLU A 62 1.35 -23.43 8.83
CA GLU A 62 2.61 -22.75 9.07
C GLU A 62 2.41 -21.53 9.99
N PRO A 63 3.33 -21.25 10.91
CA PRO A 63 3.24 -20.08 11.81
C PRO A 63 3.08 -18.75 11.07
N ILE A 64 3.61 -18.65 9.84
CA ILE A 64 3.49 -17.46 9.01
C ILE A 64 2.03 -17.09 8.71
N LEU A 65 1.13 -18.07 8.66
CA LEU A 65 -0.30 -17.83 8.43
C LEU A 65 -0.91 -16.97 9.55
N HIS A 66 -0.46 -17.15 10.79
CA HIS A 66 -0.92 -16.37 11.93
C HIS A 66 -0.60 -14.88 11.76
N MET A 67 0.58 -14.55 11.22
CA MET A 67 0.95 -13.16 10.95
C MET A 67 0.01 -12.52 9.92
N TYR A 68 -0.31 -13.22 8.82
CA TYR A 68 -1.25 -12.69 7.82
C TYR A 68 -2.66 -12.51 8.41
N ASP A 69 -3.13 -13.45 9.23
CA ASP A 69 -4.41 -13.32 9.92
C ASP A 69 -4.42 -12.12 10.88
N GLU A 70 -3.37 -11.94 11.68
CA GLU A 70 -3.20 -10.78 12.57
C GLU A 70 -3.28 -9.46 11.78
N ILE A 71 -2.57 -9.35 10.65
CA ILE A 71 -2.62 -8.16 9.78
C ILE A 71 -4.05 -7.89 9.32
N VAL A 72 -4.77 -8.91 8.83
CA VAL A 72 -6.16 -8.79 8.39
C VAL A 72 -7.06 -8.31 9.53
N GLN A 73 -6.90 -8.89 10.74
CA GLN A 73 -7.68 -8.49 11.90
C GLN A 73 -7.41 -7.04 12.32
N GLN A 74 -6.14 -6.62 12.37
CA GLN A 74 -5.75 -5.26 12.72
C GLN A 74 -6.30 -4.23 11.72
N LEU A 75 -6.22 -4.51 10.41
CA LEU A 75 -6.77 -3.64 9.36
C LEU A 75 -8.30 -3.54 9.44
N ARG A 76 -9.02 -4.63 9.77
CA ARG A 76 -10.47 -4.59 10.02
C ARG A 76 -10.82 -3.68 11.21
N ILE A 77 -10.02 -3.73 12.28
CA ILE A 77 -10.20 -2.86 13.45
C ILE A 77 -9.93 -1.41 13.07
N LEU A 78 -8.85 -1.14 12.34
CA LEU A 78 -8.51 0.20 11.87
C LEU A 78 -9.62 0.79 10.99
N LYS A 79 -10.16 0.00 10.04
CA LYS A 79 -11.31 0.40 9.20
C LYS A 79 -12.52 0.79 10.06
N LYS A 80 -12.85 0.01 11.10
CA LYS A 80 -13.95 0.33 12.03
C LYS A 80 -13.70 1.62 12.80
N ILE A 81 -12.46 1.88 13.23
CA ILE A 81 -12.06 3.11 13.94
C ILE A 81 -12.27 4.33 13.04
N VAL A 82 -11.84 4.24 11.76
CA VAL A 82 -12.01 5.33 10.78
C VAL A 82 -13.49 5.58 10.47
N ILE A 83 -14.28 4.55 10.20
CA ILE A 83 -15.73 4.68 9.90
C ILE A 83 -16.48 5.32 11.07
N LYS A 84 -16.19 4.89 12.30
CA LYS A 84 -16.85 5.44 13.49
C LYS A 84 -16.32 6.82 13.89
N ASN A 85 -15.26 7.29 13.22
CA ASN A 85 -14.49 8.47 13.56
C ASN A 85 -14.16 8.58 15.06
N LYS A 86 -13.88 7.44 15.70
CA LYS A 86 -13.61 7.36 17.14
C LYS A 86 -12.32 6.60 17.35
N ALA A 87 -11.25 7.34 17.62
CA ALA A 87 -9.96 6.76 17.92
C ALA A 87 -9.97 6.12 19.31
N ASP A 88 -9.74 4.82 19.37
CA ASP A 88 -9.34 4.14 20.60
C ASP A 88 -7.81 4.03 20.59
N LYS A 89 -7.15 4.98 21.26
CA LYS A 89 -5.68 5.05 21.32
C LYS A 89 -5.06 3.80 21.94
N SER A 90 -5.77 3.12 22.85
CA SER A 90 -5.26 1.88 23.47
C SER A 90 -5.18 0.75 22.44
N VAL A 91 -6.16 0.68 21.54
CA VAL A 91 -6.21 -0.30 20.46
C VAL A 91 -5.16 0.04 19.39
N LEU A 92 -5.08 1.30 18.97
CA LEU A 92 -4.08 1.74 17.97
C LEU A 92 -2.65 1.49 18.45
N LYS A 93 -2.35 1.72 19.74
CA LYS A 93 -1.02 1.46 20.32
C LYS A 93 -0.61 -0.02 20.28
N ARG A 94 -1.57 -0.95 20.22
CA ARG A 94 -1.32 -2.39 20.15
C ARG A 94 -1.21 -2.93 18.72
N MET A 95 -1.46 -2.10 17.70
CA MET A 95 -1.29 -2.52 16.31
C MET A 95 0.21 -2.65 15.97
N THR A 96 0.55 -3.70 15.26
CA THR A 96 1.92 -4.09 14.89
C THR A 96 2.09 -4.33 13.39
N PHE A 97 1.04 -4.24 12.59
CA PHE A 97 1.12 -4.53 11.15
C PHE A 97 2.12 -3.65 10.40
N GLY A 98 2.40 -2.42 10.86
CA GLY A 98 3.47 -1.59 10.30
C GLY A 98 4.88 -2.14 10.55
N ILE A 99 5.08 -2.87 11.66
CA ILE A 99 6.35 -3.57 11.94
C ILE A 99 6.51 -4.75 10.99
N TYR A 100 5.44 -5.52 10.78
CA TYR A 100 5.44 -6.63 9.81
C TYR A 100 5.71 -6.14 8.39
N ALA A 101 5.13 -4.99 7.99
CA ALA A 101 5.38 -4.37 6.69
C ALA A 101 6.88 -4.26 6.40
N VAL A 102 7.61 -3.58 7.28
CA VAL A 102 9.05 -3.35 7.10
C VAL A 102 9.85 -4.65 7.18
N ARG A 103 9.60 -5.49 8.19
CA ARG A 103 10.43 -6.67 8.44
C ARG A 103 10.27 -7.77 7.39
N GLU A 104 9.06 -7.95 6.88
CA GLU A 104 8.71 -9.13 6.09
C GLU A 104 8.50 -8.79 4.62
N PHE A 105 8.00 -7.59 4.30
CA PHE A 105 7.49 -7.28 2.95
C PHE A 105 8.32 -6.27 2.16
N GLU A 106 9.13 -5.43 2.83
CA GLU A 106 9.94 -4.39 2.16
C GLU A 106 10.74 -4.92 0.96
N ASN A 107 11.29 -6.13 1.07
CA ASN A 107 12.09 -6.76 0.00
C ASN A 107 11.42 -7.98 -0.65
N SER A 108 10.22 -8.39 -0.22
CA SER A 108 9.58 -9.62 -0.67
C SER A 108 8.27 -9.40 -1.43
N ASP A 109 7.49 -8.37 -1.07
CA ASP A 109 6.21 -8.02 -1.69
C ASP A 109 6.03 -6.49 -1.65
N GLU A 110 6.60 -5.83 -2.66
CA GLU A 110 6.63 -4.36 -2.79
C GLU A 110 5.22 -3.75 -2.75
N LEU A 111 4.26 -4.31 -3.47
CA LEU A 111 2.89 -3.78 -3.48
C LEU A 111 2.25 -3.91 -2.09
N PHE A 112 2.41 -5.07 -1.44
CA PHE A 112 1.83 -5.27 -0.12
C PHE A 112 2.49 -4.39 0.95
N PHE A 113 3.81 -4.24 0.87
CA PHE A 113 4.55 -3.28 1.67
C PHE A 113 3.97 -1.87 1.54
N GLU A 114 3.83 -1.35 0.32
CA GLU A 114 3.30 -0.01 0.07
C GLU A 114 1.87 0.17 0.61
N ARG A 115 0.98 -0.80 0.40
CA ARG A 115 -0.38 -0.72 0.95
C ARG A 115 -0.39 -0.72 2.48
N LEU A 116 0.46 -1.53 3.12
CA LEU A 116 0.52 -1.58 4.58
C LEU A 116 1.13 -0.31 5.18
N THR A 117 2.17 0.26 4.56
CA THR A 117 2.79 1.51 5.04
C THR A 117 1.84 2.70 4.89
N GLU A 118 1.08 2.78 3.79
CA GLU A 118 0.01 3.77 3.60
C GLU A 118 -1.04 3.69 4.73
N ALA A 119 -1.53 2.49 5.04
CA ALA A 119 -2.50 2.29 6.12
C ALA A 119 -1.90 2.56 7.51
N TRP A 120 -0.62 2.20 7.71
CA TRP A 120 0.10 2.45 8.96
C TRP A 120 0.29 3.95 9.20
N TYR A 121 0.60 4.72 8.15
CA TYR A 121 0.73 6.18 8.22
C TYR A 121 -0.54 6.85 8.75
N ILE A 122 -1.71 6.35 8.34
CA ILE A 122 -3.02 6.82 8.86
C ILE A 122 -3.18 6.41 10.34
N ALA A 123 -2.85 5.16 10.68
CA ALA A 123 -2.95 4.66 12.05
C ALA A 123 -2.06 5.45 13.03
N ASP A 124 -0.82 5.76 12.66
CA ASP A 124 0.12 6.56 13.45
C ASP A 124 -0.41 7.98 13.70
N GLN A 125 -0.90 8.65 12.65
CA GLN A 125 -1.47 9.99 12.79
C GLN A 125 -2.69 10.00 13.73
N ARG A 126 -3.58 9.01 13.62
CA ARG A 126 -4.72 8.87 14.53
C ARG A 126 -4.29 8.55 15.96
N LEU A 127 -3.26 7.73 16.15
CA LEU A 127 -2.69 7.45 17.48
C LEU A 127 -2.16 8.72 18.13
N ARG A 128 -1.43 9.54 17.37
CA ARG A 128 -0.89 10.84 17.80
C ARG A 128 -1.99 11.88 18.01
N GLY A 129 -3.18 11.67 17.45
CA GLY A 129 -4.31 12.60 17.56
C GLY A 129 -4.12 13.88 16.75
N VAL A 130 -3.35 13.80 15.66
CA VAL A 130 -3.17 14.92 14.73
C VAL A 130 -4.22 14.87 13.63
N LYS A 131 -4.42 16.00 12.94
CA LYS A 131 -5.21 16.00 11.70
C LYS A 131 -4.54 15.05 10.70
N VAL A 132 -5.30 14.07 10.21
CA VAL A 132 -4.79 13.10 9.24
C VAL A 132 -4.53 13.81 7.92
N LYS A 133 -3.29 13.71 7.46
CA LYS A 133 -2.89 13.98 6.08
C LYS A 133 -2.83 12.64 5.34
N LEU A 134 -3.33 12.60 4.13
CA LEU A 134 -3.35 11.39 3.32
C LEU A 134 -2.00 11.23 2.59
N PRO A 135 -1.57 9.99 2.30
CA PRO A 135 -0.31 9.73 1.59
C PRO A 135 -0.12 10.59 0.34
N HIS A 136 -1.16 10.73 -0.50
CA HIS A 136 -1.10 11.55 -1.71
C HIS A 136 -1.02 13.06 -1.47
N GLU A 137 -1.35 13.53 -0.26
CA GLU A 137 -1.26 14.96 0.10
C GLU A 137 0.15 15.35 0.57
N VAL A 138 0.98 14.36 0.94
CA VAL A 138 2.32 14.58 1.52
C VAL A 138 3.46 14.11 0.64
N ASP A 139 3.19 13.16 -0.26
CA ASP A 139 4.17 12.64 -1.20
C ASP A 139 3.90 13.20 -2.61
N PRO A 140 4.74 14.12 -3.12
CA PRO A 140 4.54 14.71 -4.45
C PRO A 140 4.66 13.67 -5.57
N ASP A 141 5.38 12.57 -5.34
CA ASP A 141 5.60 11.51 -6.31
C ASP A 141 4.56 10.39 -6.19
N TYR A 142 3.57 10.55 -5.31
CA TYR A 142 2.58 9.49 -5.00
C TYR A 142 1.92 8.94 -6.26
N VAL A 143 1.37 9.81 -7.12
CA VAL A 143 0.67 9.37 -8.33
C VAL A 143 1.61 8.59 -9.24
N GLN A 144 2.84 9.06 -9.44
CA GLN A 144 3.82 8.36 -10.26
C GLN A 144 4.17 6.98 -9.69
N LYS A 145 4.38 6.87 -8.38
CA LYS A 145 4.63 5.57 -7.71
C LYS A 145 3.45 4.62 -7.90
N GLN A 146 2.23 5.11 -7.73
CA GLN A 146 1.02 4.31 -7.92
C GLN A 146 0.84 3.84 -9.36
N CYS A 147 1.17 4.68 -10.37
CA CYS A 147 1.15 4.27 -11.77
C CYS A 147 2.15 3.13 -12.05
N VAL A 148 3.36 3.24 -11.52
CA VAL A 148 4.40 2.20 -11.66
C VAL A 148 3.94 0.88 -11.02
N LEU A 149 3.35 0.94 -9.82
CA LEU A 149 2.80 -0.23 -9.14
C LEU A 149 1.62 -0.83 -9.91
N ALA A 150 0.73 -0.01 -10.47
CA ALA A 150 -0.41 -0.48 -11.26
C ALA A 150 0.04 -1.18 -12.56
N GLU A 151 1.12 -0.71 -13.20
CA GLU A 151 1.70 -1.36 -14.36
C GLU A 151 2.37 -2.69 -14.01
N LYS A 152 3.06 -2.75 -12.86
CA LYS A 152 3.76 -3.96 -12.40
C LYS A 152 2.78 -5.03 -11.87
N TYR A 153 1.67 -4.62 -11.27
CA TYR A 153 0.70 -5.49 -10.61
C TYR A 153 -0.75 -5.20 -11.07
N PRO A 154 -1.08 -5.35 -12.37
CA PRO A 154 -2.36 -4.90 -12.93
C PRO A 154 -3.58 -5.62 -12.36
N ASP A 155 -3.44 -6.89 -11.97
CA ASP A 155 -4.53 -7.72 -11.44
C ASP A 155 -4.75 -7.53 -9.92
N GLU A 156 -4.00 -6.64 -9.29
CA GLU A 156 -3.98 -6.45 -7.83
C GLU A 156 -4.31 -5.01 -7.39
N PHE A 157 -4.67 -4.15 -8.34
CA PHE A 157 -4.74 -2.70 -8.15
C PHE A 157 -6.15 -2.12 -8.05
#